data_AF-A0A9R1HLX4-F1
#
_entry.id   AF-A0A9R1HLX4-F1
#
_cell.length_a   1.000
_cell.length_b   1.000
_cell.length_c   1.000
_cell.angle_alpha   90.00
_cell.angle_beta   90.00
_cell.angle_gamma   90.00
#
_symmetry.space_group_name_H-M   'P 1'
#
loop_
_entity.id
_entity.type
_entity.pdbx_description
1 polymer ?
#
loop_
_entity_poly.entity_id
_entity_poly.type
_entity_poly.pdbx_seq_one_letter_code
_entity_poly.pdbx_strand_id
1 'polypeptide(L)'
;MASSGSRTRPPCADREDMPNKWQNAKLDEVKEKDMKTPSCWCGDVCKVKVSTDRKKSWTEGRRFFVCPNYAHDRALPTNAYDVPPVW
;
A
#
# COMPACT_ATOMS: atom_id res chain seq x y z
N MET A 1 -4.14 -12.57 -30.61
CA MET A 1 -2.98 -13.33 -30.10
C MET A 1 -2.74 -12.90 -28.65
N ALA A 2 -3.01 -13.78 -27.68
CA ALA A 2 -2.73 -13.51 -26.27
C ALA A 2 -1.29 -13.94 -25.99
N SER A 3 -0.41 -12.96 -25.82
CA SER A 3 0.99 -13.21 -25.51
C SER A 3 1.11 -13.73 -24.08
N SER A 4 1.61 -14.95 -23.93
CA SER A 4 2.00 -15.55 -22.65
C SER A 4 3.25 -14.86 -22.12
N GLY A 5 3.09 -13.62 -21.63
CA GLY A 5 4.13 -12.87 -20.93
C GLY A 5 4.47 -13.50 -19.58
N SER A 6 5.72 -13.37 -19.16
CA SER A 6 6.27 -13.93 -17.92
C SER A 6 5.37 -13.77 -16.69
N ARG A 7 5.39 -14.76 -15.79
CA ARG A 7 4.65 -14.78 -14.50
C ARG A 7 5.05 -13.68 -13.51
N THR A 8 5.91 -12.74 -13.88
CA THR A 8 6.14 -11.53 -13.10
C THR A 8 4.97 -10.57 -13.30
N ARG A 9 3.87 -10.78 -12.56
CA ARG A 9 3.66 -9.82 -11.47
C ARG A 9 3.89 -8.33 -11.78
N PRO A 10 3.27 -7.62 -12.74
CA PRO A 10 3.59 -6.20 -12.89
C PRO A 10 3.37 -5.53 -11.52
N PRO A 11 4.32 -4.72 -11.02
CA PRO A 11 4.15 -4.05 -9.74
C PRO A 11 2.83 -3.30 -9.77
N CYS A 12 2.05 -3.43 -8.70
CA CYS A 12 0.79 -2.72 -8.55
C CYS A 12 1.00 -1.23 -8.87
N ALA A 13 0.15 -0.67 -9.74
CA ALA A 13 0.36 0.58 -10.46
C ALA A 13 1.01 1.69 -9.60
N ASP A 14 2.31 1.88 -9.79
CA ASP A 14 3.04 3.06 -9.32
C ASP A 14 2.78 4.19 -10.33
N ARG A 15 2.05 5.22 -9.90
CA ARG A 15 1.72 6.39 -10.72
C ARG A 15 2.30 7.62 -10.06
N GLU A 16 2.82 8.55 -10.84
CA GLU A 16 3.40 9.80 -10.35
C GLU A 16 2.49 10.60 -9.43
N ASP A 17 1.17 10.48 -9.59
CA ASP A 17 0.15 11.13 -8.77
C ASP A 17 -0.15 10.40 -7.45
N MET A 18 0.13 9.09 -7.35
CA MET A 18 -0.17 8.30 -6.16
C MET A 18 0.86 8.49 -5.03
N PRO A 19 0.46 8.58 -3.75
CA PRO A 19 1.42 8.75 -2.65
C PRO A 19 2.44 7.62 -2.61
N ASN A 20 3.67 7.95 -2.23
CA ASN A 20 4.73 6.96 -2.04
C ASN A 20 5.14 6.81 -0.57
N LYS A 21 4.56 7.61 0.34
CA LYS A 21 4.77 7.46 1.79
C LYS A 21 3.47 7.05 2.44
N TRP A 22 3.54 5.96 3.19
CA TRP A 22 2.38 5.33 3.80
C TRP A 22 2.69 4.91 5.23
N GLN A 23 1.65 4.84 6.05
CA GLN A 23 1.65 4.11 7.31
C GLN A 23 0.49 3.12 7.31
N ASN A 24 0.67 1.99 8.02
CA ASN A 24 -0.40 1.02 8.22
C ASN A 24 -1.54 1.67 9.01
N ALA A 25 -2.76 1.44 8.56
CA ALA A 25 -3.97 1.90 9.22
C ALA A 25 -4.97 0.74 9.31
N LYS A 26 -6.04 0.96 10.07
CA LYS A 26 -7.16 0.02 10.18
C LYS A 26 -8.46 0.74 9.85
N LEU A 27 -9.46 -0.03 9.43
CA LEU A 27 -10.83 0.44 9.41
C LEU A 27 -11.32 0.62 10.85
N ASP A 28 -12.19 1.60 11.05
CA ASP A 28 -12.92 1.76 12.30
C ASP A 28 -13.97 0.65 12.40
N GLU A 29 -13.83 -0.21 13.41
CA GLU A 29 -14.67 -1.40 13.59
C GLU A 29 -16.14 -1.07 13.85
N VAL A 30 -16.46 0.18 14.22
CA VAL A 30 -17.82 0.64 14.51
C VAL A 30 -18.43 1.36 13.30
N LYS A 31 -17.69 2.32 12.74
CA LYS A 31 -18.15 3.19 11.64
C LYS A 31 -18.00 2.54 10.26
N GLU A 32 -17.04 1.63 10.11
CA GLU A 32 -16.67 1.02 8.82
C GLU A 32 -16.86 -0.51 8.83
N LYS A 33 -17.66 -1.02 9.77
CA LYS A 33 -17.90 -2.47 9.96
C LYS A 33 -18.37 -3.22 8.71
N ASP A 34 -19.12 -2.54 7.85
CA ASP A 34 -19.70 -3.12 6.64
C ASP A 34 -18.81 -2.92 5.40
N MET A 35 -17.69 -2.19 5.54
CA MET A 35 -16.76 -1.97 4.44
C MET A 35 -15.96 -3.24 4.15
N LYS A 36 -16.17 -3.80 2.96
CA LYS A 36 -15.34 -4.90 2.46
C LYS A 36 -14.05 -4.34 1.88
N THR A 37 -12.94 -4.92 2.31
CA THR A 37 -11.64 -4.59 1.73
C THR A 37 -11.54 -5.18 0.33
N PRO A 38 -11.27 -4.38 -0.73
CA PRO A 38 -11.24 -4.87 -2.09
C PRO A 38 -10.00 -5.74 -2.35
N SER A 39 -10.11 -6.65 -3.32
CA SER A 39 -8.97 -7.36 -3.90
C SER A 39 -8.27 -6.47 -4.92
N CYS A 40 -6.94 -6.46 -4.89
CA CYS A 40 -6.13 -5.78 -5.88
C CYS A 40 -6.14 -6.53 -7.24
N TRP A 41 -5.71 -5.88 -8.33
CA TRP A 41 -5.41 -6.58 -9.60
C TRP A 41 -4.35 -7.67 -9.45
N CYS A 42 -3.50 -7.53 -8.43
CA CYS A 42 -2.61 -8.61 -8.01
C CYS A 42 -3.32 -9.71 -7.19
N GLY A 43 -4.64 -9.85 -7.20
CA GLY A 43 -5.38 -10.93 -6.53
C GLY A 43 -5.32 -10.93 -4.99
N ASP A 44 -4.31 -10.29 -4.38
CA ASP A 44 -4.19 -10.13 -2.94
C ASP A 44 -5.19 -9.09 -2.43
N VAL A 45 -5.61 -9.26 -1.18
CA VAL A 45 -6.48 -8.29 -0.49
C VAL A 45 -5.69 -7.02 -0.19
N CYS A 46 -6.26 -5.85 -0.52
CA CYS A 46 -5.63 -4.57 -0.23
C CYS A 46 -5.45 -4.36 1.28
N LYS A 47 -4.45 -3.57 1.67
CA LYS A 47 -4.26 -3.11 3.06
C LYS A 47 -4.76 -1.69 3.19
N VAL A 48 -5.34 -1.35 4.35
CA VAL A 48 -5.69 0.03 4.67
C VAL A 48 -4.43 0.78 5.08
N LYS A 49 -4.18 1.91 4.43
CA LYS A 49 -3.04 2.77 4.73
C LYS A 49 -3.42 4.21 4.76
N VAL A 50 -2.72 4.98 5.58
CA VAL A 50 -2.82 6.44 5.58
C VAL A 50 -1.64 7.03 4.80
N SER A 51 -1.92 8.00 3.93
CA SER A 51 -0.86 8.74 3.24
C SER A 51 -0.16 9.67 4.23
N THR A 52 1.16 9.57 4.29
CA THR A 52 2.04 10.47 5.05
C THR A 52 2.93 11.29 4.13
N ASP A 53 2.58 11.34 2.84
CA ASP A 53 3.32 12.06 1.82
C ASP A 53 3.02 13.56 1.86
N ARG A 54 3.81 14.31 2.63
CA ARG A 54 3.73 15.78 2.74
C ARG A 54 3.89 16.51 1.40
N LYS A 55 4.51 15.88 0.39
CA LYS A 55 4.61 16.48 -0.95
C LYS A 55 3.27 16.46 -1.69
N LYS A 56 2.32 15.65 -1.22
CA LYS A 56 0.98 15.46 -1.77
C LYS A 56 -0.06 15.80 -0.71
N SER A 57 -0.09 17.06 -0.32
CA SER A 57 -0.97 17.61 0.74
C SER A 57 -2.44 17.24 0.55
N TRP A 58 -2.91 17.08 -0.69
CA TRP A 58 -4.29 16.67 -0.99
C TRP A 58 -4.61 15.22 -0.60
N THR A 59 -3.59 14.37 -0.42
CA THR A 59 -3.73 12.99 0.09
C THR A 59 -3.35 12.83 1.54
N GLU A 60 -2.55 13.75 2.09
CA GLU A 60 -1.99 13.64 3.45
C GLU A 60 -3.10 13.41 4.49
N GLY A 61 -2.94 12.40 5.34
CA GLY A 61 -3.91 12.03 6.37
C GLY A 61 -5.12 11.25 5.87
N ARG A 62 -5.33 11.08 4.56
CA ARG A 62 -6.42 10.27 4.01
C ARG A 62 -6.07 8.78 4.02
N ARG A 63 -7.09 7.94 4.24
CA ARG A 63 -6.99 6.47 4.24
C ARG A 63 -7.37 5.90 2.88
N PHE A 64 -6.61 4.92 2.42
CA PHE A 64 -6.77 4.26 1.12
C PHE A 64 -6.59 2.75 1.26
N PHE A 65 -7.22 2.00 0.35
CA PHE A 65 -6.91 0.59 0.12
C PHE A 65 -5.74 0.49 -0.86
N VAL A 66 -4.60 0.03 -0.38
CA VAL A 66 -3.35 -0.05 -1.14
C VAL A 66 -2.94 -1.50 -1.30
N CYS A 67 -2.47 -1.87 -2.49
CA CYS A 67 -1.91 -3.19 -2.75
C CYS A 67 -0.82 -3.55 -1.73
N PRO A 68 -0.79 -4.79 -1.20
CA PRO A 68 0.28 -5.22 -0.29
C PRO A 68 1.64 -5.32 -0.99
N ASN A 69 1.67 -5.49 -2.31
CA ASN A 69 2.87 -5.50 -3.15
C ASN A 69 3.12 -4.13 -3.80
N TYR A 70 2.63 -3.04 -3.21
CA TYR A 70 2.87 -1.71 -3.75
C TYR A 70 4.36 -1.36 -3.66
N ALA A 71 4.94 -0.80 -4.72
CA ALA A 71 6.40 -0.60 -4.85
C ALA A 71 7.01 0.24 -3.72
N HIS A 72 6.25 1.19 -3.17
CA HIS A 72 6.67 2.04 -2.06
C HIS A 72 6.13 1.58 -0.71
N ASP A 73 5.49 0.42 -0.64
CA ASP A 73 5.23 -0.20 0.65
C ASP A 73 6.54 -0.69 1.22
N ARG A 74 6.91 -0.18 2.39
CA ARG A 74 8.12 -0.66 3.05
C ARG A 74 7.89 -2.12 3.45
N ALA A 75 8.79 -2.99 3.00
CA ALA A 75 8.89 -4.32 3.57
C ALA A 75 9.04 -4.19 5.09
N LEU A 76 8.27 -4.97 5.84
CA LEU A 76 8.47 -5.02 7.28
C LEU A 76 9.89 -5.55 7.53
N PRO A 77 10.68 -4.87 8.38
CA PRO A 77 11.99 -5.39 8.78
C PRO A 77 11.77 -6.79 9.35
N THR A 78 12.47 -7.78 8.79
CA THR A 78 12.35 -9.18 9.20
C THR A 78 13.37 -9.50 10.30
N ASN A 79 14.42 -8.68 10.39
CA ASN A 79 15.42 -8.69 11.44
C ASN A 79 15.52 -7.34 12.16
N ALA A 80 15.92 -7.38 13.44
CA ALA A 80 16.16 -6.17 14.23
C ALA A 80 17.27 -5.28 13.64
N TYR A 81 18.16 -5.85 12.83
CA TYR A 81 19.23 -5.14 12.13
C TYR A 81 18.79 -4.44 10.84
N ASP A 82 17.57 -4.69 10.36
CA ASP A 82 17.02 -4.04 9.16
C ASP A 82 16.51 -2.61 9.45
N VAL A 83 16.41 -2.23 10.74
CA VAL A 83 16.03 -0.88 11.17
C VAL A 83 17.31 -0.09 11.43
N PRO A 84 17.58 1.01 10.68
CA PRO A 84 18.74 1.83 10.96
C PRO A 84 18.66 2.39 12.39
N PRO A 85 19.77 2.42 13.15
CA PRO A 85 19.77 2.93 14.50
C PRO A 85 19.34 4.40 14.51
N VAL A 86 18.38 4.73 15.37
CA VAL A 86 17.94 6.11 15.59
C VAL A 86 18.99 6.76 16.50
N TRP A 87 19.70 7.78 16.00
CA TRP A 87 20.65 8.58 16.77
C TRP A 87 19.97 9.85 17.26
#